data_AF-A0A2K3KV44-F1
#
_entry.id   AF-A0A2K3KV44-F1
#
_cell.length_a   1.000
_cell.length_b   1.000
_cell.length_c   1.000
_cell.angle_alpha   90.00
_cell.angle_beta   90.00
_cell.angle_gamma   90.00
#
_symmetry.space_group_name_H-M   'P 1'
#
loop_
_entity.id
_entity.type
_entity.pdbx_description
1 polymer ?
#
loop_
_entity_poly.entity_id
_entity_poly.type
_entity_poly.pdbx_seq_one_letter_code
_entity_poly.pdbx_strand_id
1 'polypeptide(L)'
;TDHAPFDDIIMSLTPRDAFFASKRKVTVKESIGKVSGELICPYPPGIPVLIPGEVITERAVDYLLSVRSKGADISGASDPLLSSIVVANVGGENY
;
A
#
# COMPACT_ATOMS: atom_id res chain seq x y z
N THR A 1 11.91 13.82 -16.52
CA THR A 1 10.56 14.18 -16.96
C THR A 1 9.66 13.96 -15.77
N ASP A 2 9.01 15.00 -15.31
CA ASP A 2 8.27 15.04 -14.05
C ASP A 2 6.98 14.21 -14.22
N HIS A 3 7.04 12.93 -13.86
CA HIS A 3 5.87 12.07 -13.77
C HIS A 3 5.19 12.36 -12.43
N ALA A 4 3.87 12.51 -12.42
CA ALA A 4 3.16 12.73 -11.16
C ALA A 4 3.44 11.52 -10.23
N PRO A 5 3.49 11.72 -8.90
CA PRO A 5 3.87 10.66 -7.94
C PRO A 5 2.95 9.43 -7.94
N PHE A 6 1.91 9.41 -8.78
CA PHE A 6 0.85 8.42 -8.86
C PHE A 6 0.62 7.87 -10.28
N ASP A 7 1.54 8.10 -11.22
CA ASP A 7 1.39 7.64 -12.62
C ASP A 7 1.61 6.12 -12.79
N ASP A 8 2.01 5.42 -11.73
CA ASP A 8 2.29 3.97 -11.70
C ASP A 8 1.29 3.14 -10.85
N ILE A 9 0.06 3.62 -10.67
CA ILE A 9 -0.99 2.87 -9.97
C ILE A 9 -1.47 1.69 -10.82
N ILE A 10 -1.34 0.48 -10.27
CA ILE A 10 -1.81 -0.76 -10.89
C ILE A 10 -2.80 -1.44 -9.94
N MET A 11 -4.05 -1.61 -10.40
CA MET A 11 -5.06 -2.39 -9.68
C MET A 11 -4.95 -3.86 -10.05
N SER A 12 -4.61 -4.71 -9.07
CA SER A 12 -4.56 -6.17 -9.23
C SER A 12 -5.84 -6.86 -8.72
N LEU A 13 -6.55 -6.25 -7.78
CA LEU A 13 -7.84 -6.72 -7.26
C LEU A 13 -8.79 -5.52 -7.17
N THR A 14 -10.10 -5.75 -7.25
CA THR A 14 -11.03 -4.69 -6.84
C THR A 14 -10.86 -4.42 -5.34
N PRO A 15 -11.18 -3.20 -4.84
CA PRO A 15 -11.11 -2.92 -3.41
C PRO A 15 -11.97 -3.89 -2.58
N ARG A 16 -13.09 -4.35 -3.13
CA ARG A 16 -13.95 -5.36 -2.49
C ARG A 16 -13.24 -6.71 -2.39
N ASP A 17 -12.62 -7.18 -3.46
CA ASP A 17 -11.93 -8.48 -3.46
C ASP A 17 -10.72 -8.44 -2.54
N ALA A 18 -9.93 -7.37 -2.58
CA ALA A 18 -8.82 -7.16 -1.65
C ALA A 18 -9.28 -7.09 -0.20
N PHE A 19 -10.47 -6.53 0.07
CA PHE A 19 -11.04 -6.48 1.40
C PHE A 19 -11.34 -7.89 1.95
N PHE A 20 -11.89 -8.79 1.14
CA PHE A 20 -12.24 -10.17 1.53
C PHE A 20 -11.13 -11.20 1.31
N ALA A 21 -10.05 -10.85 0.60
CA ALA A 21 -8.92 -11.72 0.39
C ALA A 21 -8.25 -12.13 1.71
N SER A 22 -7.65 -13.32 1.73
CA SER A 22 -6.74 -13.70 2.81
C SER A 22 -5.56 -12.73 2.83
N LYS A 23 -5.17 -12.27 4.02
CA LYS A 23 -4.13 -11.25 4.21
C LYS A 23 -3.04 -11.76 5.12
N ARG A 24 -1.85 -11.18 4.98
CA ARG A 24 -0.71 -11.45 5.86
C ARG A 24 0.15 -10.21 5.98
N LYS A 25 0.85 -10.08 7.09
CA LYS A 25 1.82 -9.00 7.33
C LYS A 25 3.19 -9.42 6.79
N VAL A 26 3.87 -8.49 6.14
CA VAL A 26 5.24 -8.65 5.62
C VAL A 26 6.07 -7.42 5.98
N THR A 27 7.38 -7.51 5.94
CA THR A 27 8.21 -6.31 6.07
C THR A 27 7.91 -5.33 4.94
N VAL A 28 8.12 -4.03 5.19
CA VAL A 28 7.89 -2.98 4.17
C VAL A 28 8.71 -3.23 2.90
N LYS A 29 9.91 -3.79 3.02
CA LYS A 29 10.76 -4.13 1.87
C LYS A 29 10.17 -5.29 1.05
N GLU A 30 9.63 -6.29 1.73
CA GLU A 30 9.00 -7.45 1.08
C GLU A 30 7.63 -7.13 0.49
N SER A 31 7.00 -6.00 0.84
CA SER A 31 5.66 -5.67 0.34
C SER A 31 5.68 -5.16 -1.10
N ILE A 32 6.81 -4.62 -1.57
CA ILE A 32 6.98 -4.09 -2.93
C ILE A 32 6.64 -5.19 -3.96
N GLY A 33 5.78 -4.83 -4.93
CA GLY A 33 5.26 -5.72 -5.96
C GLY A 33 4.11 -6.64 -5.51
N LYS A 34 3.69 -6.59 -4.24
CA LYS A 34 2.51 -7.33 -3.75
C LYS A 34 1.28 -6.45 -3.72
N VAL A 35 0.11 -7.06 -3.57
CA VAL A 35 -1.16 -6.33 -3.50
C VAL A 35 -1.39 -5.81 -2.10
N SER A 36 -1.67 -4.52 -1.96
CA SER A 36 -2.03 -3.90 -0.69
C SER A 36 -3.29 -4.52 -0.13
N GLY A 37 -3.24 -4.93 1.14
CA GLY A 37 -4.38 -5.41 1.90
C GLY A 37 -5.00 -4.34 2.81
N GLU A 38 -4.46 -3.13 2.79
CA GLU A 38 -4.83 -2.02 3.68
C GLU A 38 -4.90 -0.68 2.95
N LEU A 39 -5.63 0.26 3.54
CA LEU A 39 -5.74 1.64 3.08
C LEU A 39 -4.74 2.47 3.87
N ILE A 40 -3.74 3.07 3.22
CA ILE A 40 -2.70 3.85 3.91
C ILE A 40 -2.76 5.31 3.46
N CYS A 41 -3.02 6.20 4.42
CA CYS A 41 -3.13 7.64 4.18
C CYS A 41 -2.19 8.40 5.14
N PRO A 42 -1.23 9.19 4.63
CA PRO A 42 -0.51 10.16 5.44
C PRO A 42 -1.38 11.39 5.73
N TYR A 43 -1.27 11.94 6.95
CA TYR A 43 -1.97 13.15 7.36
C TYR A 43 -1.01 14.18 7.99
N PRO A 44 -1.19 15.48 7.70
CA PRO A 44 -2.04 16.05 6.64
C PRO A 44 -1.48 15.74 5.23
N PRO A 45 -2.31 15.68 4.16
CA PRO A 45 -3.73 16.05 4.07
C PRO A 45 -4.74 14.91 4.30
N GLY A 46 -4.31 13.65 4.42
CA GLY A 46 -5.22 12.50 4.61
C GLY A 46 -5.72 11.84 3.31
N ILE A 47 -5.00 12.02 2.20
CA ILE A 47 -5.31 11.36 0.92
C ILE A 47 -4.61 9.99 0.87
N PRO A 48 -5.30 8.92 0.44
CA PRO A 48 -4.66 7.60 0.32
C PRO A 48 -3.48 7.61 -0.65
N VAL A 49 -2.40 6.96 -0.24
CA VAL A 49 -1.26 6.60 -1.10
C VAL A 49 -1.35 5.14 -1.55
N LEU A 50 -1.93 4.30 -0.70
CA LEU A 50 -2.22 2.90 -1.03
C LEU A 50 -3.68 2.61 -0.72
N ILE A 51 -4.36 1.96 -1.66
CA ILE A 51 -5.72 1.45 -1.55
C ILE A 51 -5.68 -0.08 -1.60
N PRO A 52 -6.53 -0.80 -0.85
CA PRO A 52 -6.65 -2.23 -0.98
C PRO A 52 -6.88 -2.65 -2.44
N GLY A 53 -6.05 -3.58 -2.94
CA GLY A 53 -6.12 -4.06 -4.32
C GLY A 53 -5.10 -3.43 -5.27
N GLU A 54 -4.46 -2.33 -4.88
CA GLU A 54 -3.33 -1.76 -5.61
C GLU A 54 -2.06 -2.60 -5.41
N VAL A 55 -1.22 -2.67 -6.45
CA VAL A 55 0.15 -3.16 -6.31
C VAL A 55 0.97 -2.11 -5.56
N ILE A 56 1.64 -2.52 -4.49
CA ILE A 56 2.51 -1.66 -3.70
C ILE A 56 3.79 -1.41 -4.50
N THR A 57 3.96 -0.18 -4.98
CA THR A 57 5.17 0.21 -5.72
C THR A 57 6.26 0.70 -4.78
N GLU A 58 7.52 0.63 -5.22
CA GLU A 58 8.66 1.19 -4.48
C GLU A 58 8.46 2.69 -4.23
N ARG A 59 7.93 3.42 -5.22
CA ARG A 59 7.62 4.86 -5.10
C ARG A 59 6.59 5.16 -4.02
N ALA A 60 5.52 4.38 -3.93
CA ALA A 60 4.51 4.54 -2.89
C ALA A 60 5.11 4.34 -1.49
N VAL A 61 5.95 3.31 -1.34
CA VAL A 61 6.68 3.03 -0.10
C VAL A 61 7.63 4.17 0.25
N ASP A 62 8.47 4.61 -0.70
CA ASP A 62 9.44 5.69 -0.51
C ASP A 62 8.75 7.00 -0.12
N TYR A 63 7.63 7.32 -0.78
CA TYR A 63 6.83 8.49 -0.44
C TYR A 63 6.29 8.41 0.98
N LEU A 64 5.66 7.28 1.35
CA LEU A 64 5.11 7.07 2.70
C LEU A 64 6.18 7.16 3.79
N LEU A 65 7.34 6.54 3.59
CA LEU A 65 8.48 6.61 4.51
C LEU A 65 9.01 8.05 4.61
N SER A 66 9.11 8.76 3.48
CA SER A 66 9.57 10.15 3.41
C SER A 66 8.64 11.10 4.17
N VAL A 67 7.33 11.04 3.95
CA VAL A 67 6.38 11.93 4.65
C VAL A 67 6.28 11.58 6.14
N ARG A 68 6.32 10.29 6.51
CA ARG A 68 6.40 9.87 7.92
C ARG A 68 7.64 10.45 8.59
N SER A 69 8.80 10.38 7.93
CA SER A 69 10.05 10.95 8.48
C SER A 69 10.00 12.46 8.70
N LYS A 70 9.10 13.16 8.00
CA LYS A 70 8.86 14.60 8.11
C LYS A 70 7.76 14.94 9.13
N GLY A 71 7.25 13.94 9.87
CA GLY A 71 6.25 14.12 10.92
C GLY A 71 4.80 13.96 10.47
N ALA A 72 4.54 13.42 9.27
CA ALA A 72 3.18 13.05 8.90
C ALA A 72 2.70 11.84 9.70
N ASP A 73 1.46 11.88 10.16
CA ASP A 73 0.79 10.75 10.79
C ASP A 73 0.38 9.74 9.73
N ILE A 74 0.58 8.45 10.01
CA ILE A 74 0.14 7.37 9.13
C ILE A 74 -1.14 6.77 9.68
N SER A 75 -2.22 6.87 8.90
CA SER A 75 -3.53 6.31 9.23
C SER A 75 -3.86 5.11 8.34
N GLY A 76 -4.68 4.19 8.88
CA GLY A 76 -5.16 3.00 8.19
C GLY A 76 -4.14 1.87 8.02
N ALA A 77 -2.85 2.14 8.20
CA ALA A 77 -1.82 1.12 8.30
C ALA A 77 -1.92 0.33 9.62
N SER A 78 -1.79 -1.00 9.54
CA SER A 78 -1.69 -1.89 10.70
C SER A 78 -0.43 -1.64 11.53
N ASP A 79 0.59 -1.02 10.94
CA ASP A 79 1.82 -0.58 11.59
C ASP A 79 2.10 0.87 11.20
N PRO A 80 1.79 1.84 12.08
CA PRO A 80 2.00 3.27 11.81
C PRO A 80 3.47 3.65 11.60
N LEU A 81 4.40 2.83 12.10
CA LEU A 81 5.83 3.03 11.87
C LEU A 81 6.27 2.48 10.51
N LEU A 82 5.38 1.88 9.71
CA LEU A 82 5.66 1.32 8.39
C LEU A 82 6.91 0.41 8.38
N SER A 83 7.13 -0.34 9.47
CA SER A 83 8.12 -1.42 9.47
C SER A 83 7.57 -2.66 8.75
N SER A 84 6.24 -2.76 8.69
CA SER A 84 5.50 -3.81 8.04
C SER A 84 4.26 -3.29 7.32
N ILE A 85 3.81 -4.03 6.30
CA ILE A 85 2.58 -3.77 5.54
C ILE A 85 1.77 -5.07 5.45
N VAL A 86 0.45 -4.95 5.51
CA VAL A 86 -0.50 -6.03 5.25
C VAL A 86 -0.73 -6.14 3.75
N VAL A 87 -0.46 -7.33 3.21
CA VAL A 87 -0.67 -7.66 1.80
C VAL A 87 -1.82 -8.64 1.65
N ALA A 88 -2.60 -8.47 0.58
CA ALA A 88 -3.62 -9.41 0.16
C ALA A 88 -3.00 -10.52 -0.70
N ASN A 89 -3.42 -11.76 -0.46
CA ASN A 89 -3.11 -12.86 -1.36
C ASN A 89 -3.97 -12.74 -2.61
N VAL A 90 -3.33 -12.66 -3.77
CA VAL A 90 -4.02 -12.81 -5.05
C VAL A 90 -4.26 -14.31 -5.23
N GLY A 91 -5.52 -14.71 -5.42
CA GLY A 91 -5.83 -16.09 -5.76
C GLY A 91 -5.10 -16.44 -7.05
N GLY A 92 -4.15 -17.37 -6.97
CA GLY A 92 -3.57 -17.97 -8.16
C GLY A 92 -4.66 -18.66 -8.96
N GLU A 93 -4.56 -18.48 -10.28
CA GLU A 93 -5.21 -19.24 -11.33
C GLU A 93 -5.59 -20.66 -10.87
N ASN A 94 -6.89 -20.92 -10.70
CA ASN A 94 -7.42 -22.28 -10.56
C ASN A 94 -8.32 -22.55 -11.76
N TYR A 95 -7.68 -22.88 -12.88
CA TYR A 95 -8.14 -23.95 -13.77
C TYR A 95 -7.07 -25.04 -13.77
#